data_AF-A0A358RIV7-F1
#
_entry.id   AF-A0A358RIV7-F1
#
_cell.length_a   1.000
_cell.length_b   1.000
_cell.length_c   1.000
_cell.angle_alpha   90.00
_cell.angle_beta   90.00
_cell.angle_gamma   90.00
#
_symmetry.space_group_name_H-M   'P 1'
#
loop_
_entity.id
_entity.type
_entity.pdbx_description
1 polymer ?
#
loop_
_entity_poly.entity_id
_entity_poly.type
_entity_poly.pdbx_seq_one_letter_code
_entity_poly.pdbx_strand_id
1 'polypeptide(L)'
;MRNRDFSKLNNLEKIFGTLRNVSMVITIILSLIMFIGGVLVCALVDVATGISYIVSSLILGGFGTYMIFCSFMFSNAVIDAMTDIKQTSIVVEDMQNNQKEQLSLKIESQSFETSTCYLLRYIEKGSYLSATSVEDRSLRVTKSITTAIKFNSEQEAKKFADYKDLSVGEKWDIVKKDLIIPIE
;
A
#
# COMPACT_ATOMS: atom_id res chain seq x y z
N MET A 1 3.19 11.71 -22.45
CA MET A 1 2.69 12.55 -21.33
C MET A 1 2.84 11.86 -19.94
N ARG A 2 3.80 10.95 -19.74
CA ARG A 2 3.69 9.90 -18.70
C ARG A 2 4.31 10.21 -17.32
N ASN A 3 5.03 11.30 -17.12
CA ASN A 3 5.73 11.56 -15.82
C ASN A 3 5.07 12.64 -14.94
N ARG A 4 4.25 13.52 -15.55
CA ARG A 4 3.63 14.67 -14.87
C ARG A 4 2.42 14.30 -13.99
N ASP A 5 1.79 13.16 -14.24
CA ASP A 5 0.59 12.73 -13.50
C ASP A 5 0.91 11.81 -12.31
N PHE A 6 2.11 11.25 -12.21
CA PHE A 6 2.48 10.36 -11.10
C PHE A 6 3.10 11.06 -9.90
N SER A 7 3.75 12.21 -10.09
CA SER A 7 4.07 13.06 -8.93
C SER A 7 2.80 13.52 -8.23
N LYS A 8 1.69 13.68 -8.97
CA LYS A 8 0.39 14.03 -8.42
C LYS A 8 -0.21 12.90 -7.58
N LEU A 9 -0.04 11.63 -7.97
CA LEU A 9 -0.54 10.47 -7.20
C LEU A 9 0.19 10.32 -5.85
N ASN A 10 1.53 10.42 -5.87
CA ASN A 10 2.35 10.38 -4.67
C ASN A 10 2.12 11.61 -3.76
N ASN A 11 1.83 12.77 -4.36
CA ASN A 11 1.39 13.95 -3.62
C ASN A 11 -0.02 13.77 -3.05
N LEU A 12 -0.90 13.04 -3.74
CA LEU A 12 -2.27 12.75 -3.29
C LEU A 12 -2.26 11.99 -1.97
N GLU A 13 -1.45 10.93 -1.86
CA GLU A 13 -1.32 10.13 -0.64
C GLU A 13 -0.88 10.99 0.55
N LYS A 14 0.13 11.86 0.34
CA LYS A 14 0.59 12.82 1.36
C LYS A 14 -0.48 13.85 1.73
N ILE A 15 -1.23 14.35 0.74
CA ILE A 15 -2.32 15.31 0.96
C ILE A 15 -3.44 14.65 1.76
N PHE A 16 -3.84 13.42 1.44
CA PHE A 16 -4.86 12.68 2.18
C PHE A 16 -4.45 12.37 3.62
N GLY A 17 -3.18 12.00 3.85
CA GLY A 17 -2.64 11.84 5.21
C GLY A 17 -2.68 13.14 6.02
N THR A 18 -2.31 14.27 5.39
CA THR A 18 -2.37 15.59 6.04
C THR A 18 -3.81 16.01 6.32
N LEU A 19 -4.72 15.80 5.36
CA LEU A 19 -6.14 16.12 5.48
C LEU A 19 -6.81 15.33 6.61
N ARG A 20 -6.48 14.04 6.76
CA ARG A 20 -6.94 13.21 7.89
C ARG A 20 -6.56 13.84 9.23
N ASN A 21 -5.29 14.21 9.40
CA ASN A 21 -4.80 14.78 10.65
C ASN A 21 -5.46 16.12 10.95
N VAL A 22 -5.56 17.00 9.95
CA VAL A 22 -6.25 18.30 10.10
C VAL A 22 -7.72 18.09 10.45
N SER A 23 -8.41 17.16 9.76
CA SER A 23 -9.81 16.84 10.05
C SER A 23 -10.01 16.28 11.45
N MET A 24 -9.12 15.40 11.94
CA MET A 24 -9.19 14.89 13.31
C MET A 24 -9.06 16.02 14.34
N VAL A 25 -8.09 16.91 14.17
CA VAL A 25 -7.87 18.04 15.09
C VAL A 25 -9.10 18.94 15.12
N ILE A 26 -9.68 19.27 13.95
CA ILE A 26 -10.89 20.09 13.87
C ILE A 26 -12.07 19.40 14.57
N THR A 27 -12.28 18.10 14.35
CA THR A 27 -13.37 17.35 15.00
C THR A 27 -13.23 17.33 16.52
N ILE A 28 -12.01 17.16 17.04
CA ILE A 28 -11.73 17.19 18.49
C ILE A 28 -12.04 18.59 19.05
N ILE A 29 -11.57 19.65 18.39
CA ILE A 29 -11.81 21.04 18.83
C ILE A 29 -13.31 21.35 18.84
N LEU A 30 -14.04 21.00 17.78
CA LEU A 30 -15.48 21.23 17.69
C LEU A 30 -16.27 20.43 18.74
N SER A 31 -15.88 19.19 19.00
CA SER A 31 -16.47 18.35 20.05
C SER A 31 -16.26 19.01 21.43
N LEU A 32 -15.05 19.48 21.74
CA LEU A 32 -14.73 20.19 22.98
C LEU A 32 -15.55 21.48 23.15
N ILE A 33 -15.64 22.30 22.10
CA ILE A 33 -16.42 23.54 22.12
C ILE A 33 -17.90 23.24 22.38
N MET A 34 -18.47 22.25 21.70
CA MET A 34 -19.86 21.85 21.93
C MET A 34 -20.09 21.29 23.34
N PHE A 35 -19.13 20.54 23.87
CA PHE A 35 -19.24 20.00 25.24
C PHE A 35 -19.25 21.13 26.27
N ILE A 36 -18.29 22.05 26.20
CA ILE A 36 -18.19 23.21 27.11
C ILE A 36 -19.42 24.11 26.94
N GLY A 37 -19.84 24.37 25.70
CA GLY A 37 -21.06 25.11 25.40
C GLY A 37 -22.30 24.46 26.01
N GLY A 38 -22.44 23.14 25.91
CA GLY A 38 -23.53 22.39 26.52
C GLY A 38 -23.57 22.51 28.04
N VAL A 39 -22.40 22.43 28.70
CA VAL A 39 -22.30 22.63 30.17
C VAL A 39 -22.73 24.05 30.56
N LEU A 40 -22.30 25.08 29.83
CA LEU A 40 -22.72 26.46 30.08
C LEU A 40 -24.23 26.66 29.88
N VAL A 41 -24.80 26.06 28.84
CA VAL A 41 -26.25 26.13 28.55
C VAL A 41 -27.06 25.43 29.64
N CYS A 42 -26.59 24.28 30.14
CA CYS A 42 -27.21 23.61 31.30
C CYS A 42 -27.23 24.50 32.55
N ALA A 43 -26.19 25.31 32.76
CA ALA A 43 -26.06 26.16 33.93
C ALA A 43 -26.84 27.48 33.83
N LEU A 44 -26.96 28.05 32.63
CA LEU A 44 -27.42 29.43 32.42
C LEU A 44 -28.78 29.58 31.73
N VAL A 45 -29.25 28.57 30.99
CA VAL A 45 -30.42 28.71 30.10
C VAL A 45 -31.45 27.61 30.34
N ASP A 46 -31.14 26.39 29.93
CA ASP A 46 -32.05 25.26 29.98
C ASP A 46 -31.27 23.94 30.00
N VAL A 47 -31.66 23.07 30.93
CA VAL A 47 -31.01 21.79 31.18
C VAL A 47 -31.22 20.83 30.02
N ALA A 48 -32.43 20.78 29.44
CA ALA A 48 -32.73 19.86 28.34
C ALA A 48 -31.92 20.19 27.08
N THR A 49 -31.86 21.48 26.74
CA THR A 49 -31.06 21.97 25.62
C THR A 49 -29.56 21.72 25.84
N GLY A 50 -29.04 21.97 27.04
CA GLY A 50 -27.62 21.73 27.35
C GLY A 50 -27.22 20.25 27.31
N ILE A 51 -28.08 19.34 27.79
CA ILE A 51 -27.87 17.89 27.69
C ILE A 51 -27.81 17.47 26.21
N SER A 52 -28.66 18.02 25.34
CA SER A 52 -28.63 17.74 23.90
C SER A 52 -27.29 18.10 23.26
N TYR A 53 -26.70 19.26 23.62
CA TYR A 53 -25.36 19.65 23.16
C TYR A 53 -24.26 18.71 23.67
N ILE A 54 -24.34 18.29 24.93
CA ILE A 54 -23.38 17.33 25.51
C ILE A 54 -23.46 15.99 24.77
N VAL A 55 -24.65 15.44 24.56
CA VAL A 55 -24.82 14.20 23.79
C VAL A 55 -24.33 14.36 22.35
N SER A 56 -24.66 15.48 21.70
CA SER A 56 -24.20 15.78 20.35
C SER A 56 -22.68 15.88 20.24
N SER A 57 -22.00 16.43 21.27
CA SER A 57 -20.55 16.50 21.33
C SER A 57 -19.88 15.13 21.41
N LEU A 58 -20.47 14.19 22.16
CA LEU A 58 -20.00 12.81 22.28
C LEU A 58 -20.18 12.05 20.97
N ILE A 59 -21.34 12.22 20.32
CA ILE A 59 -21.60 11.63 19.01
C ILE A 59 -20.61 12.21 17.97
N LEU A 60 -20.45 13.53 17.91
CA LEU A 60 -19.51 14.16 16.98
C LEU A 60 -18.07 13.69 17.21
N GLY A 61 -17.64 13.56 18.47
CA GLY A 61 -16.31 13.07 18.82
C GLY A 61 -16.10 11.61 18.42
N GLY A 62 -16.98 10.71 18.86
CA GLY A 62 -16.87 9.28 18.58
C GLY A 62 -17.18 8.91 17.13
N PHE A 63 -18.38 9.26 16.67
CA PHE A 63 -18.81 8.94 15.31
C PHE A 63 -18.05 9.75 14.25
N GLY A 64 -17.73 11.02 14.52
CA GLY A 64 -16.96 11.85 13.58
C GLY A 64 -15.53 11.33 13.37
N THR A 65 -14.84 10.92 14.43
CA THR A 65 -13.50 10.31 14.29
C THR A 65 -13.55 8.97 13.56
N TYR A 66 -14.57 8.16 13.80
CA TYR A 66 -14.81 6.92 13.05
C TYR A 66 -15.04 7.18 11.55
N MET A 67 -15.87 8.16 11.20
CA MET A 67 -16.13 8.53 9.80
C MET A 67 -14.88 9.04 9.08
N ILE A 68 -14.02 9.81 9.76
CA ILE A 68 -12.72 10.24 9.22
C ILE A 68 -11.82 9.03 8.96
N PHE A 69 -11.79 8.06 9.87
CA PHE A 69 -11.01 6.83 9.70
C PHE A 69 -11.51 6.00 8.50
N CYS A 70 -12.83 5.77 8.39
CA CYS A 70 -13.41 5.06 7.25
C CYS A 70 -13.12 5.74 5.92
N SER A 71 -13.25 7.07 5.87
CA SER A 71 -12.96 7.86 4.67
C SER A 71 -11.49 7.71 4.26
N PHE A 72 -10.56 7.75 5.22
CA PHE A 72 -9.14 7.55 4.96
C PHE A 72 -8.83 6.14 4.44
N MET A 73 -9.41 5.10 5.04
CA MET A 73 -9.24 3.71 4.58
C MET A 73 -9.75 3.53 3.15
N PHE A 74 -10.92 4.10 2.83
CA PHE A 74 -11.46 4.05 1.47
C PHE A 74 -10.57 4.80 0.47
N SER A 75 -10.12 6.01 0.81
CA SER A 75 -9.20 6.77 -0.05
C SER A 75 -7.89 6.01 -0.33
N ASN A 76 -7.31 5.35 0.68
CA ASN A 76 -6.12 4.54 0.48
C ASN A 76 -6.39 3.33 -0.42
N ALA A 77 -7.50 2.61 -0.21
CA ALA A 77 -7.87 1.49 -1.07
C ALA A 77 -8.05 1.91 -2.55
N VAL A 78 -8.61 3.11 -2.79
CA VAL A 78 -8.72 3.67 -4.14
C VAL A 78 -7.35 4.02 -4.73
N ILE A 79 -6.47 4.63 -3.93
CA ILE A 79 -5.10 4.96 -4.37
C ILE A 79 -4.32 3.68 -4.71
N ASP A 80 -4.45 2.63 -3.89
CA ASP A 80 -3.83 1.33 -4.13
C ASP A 80 -4.38 0.69 -5.41
N ALA A 81 -5.70 0.65 -5.59
CA ALA A 81 -6.32 0.14 -6.82
C ALA A 81 -5.87 0.90 -8.07
N MET A 82 -5.75 2.23 -7.99
CA MET A 82 -5.21 3.04 -9.09
C MET A 82 -3.74 2.76 -9.37
N THR A 83 -2.96 2.46 -8.33
CA THR A 83 -1.54 2.10 -8.46
C THR A 83 -1.39 0.72 -9.11
N ASP A 84 -2.25 -0.24 -8.78
CA ASP A 84 -2.28 -1.58 -9.37
C ASP A 84 -2.70 -1.55 -10.84
N ILE A 85 -3.74 -0.77 -11.19
CA ILE A 85 -4.16 -0.56 -12.59
C ILE A 85 -3.01 0.02 -13.40
N LYS A 86 -2.27 0.98 -12.84
CA LYS A 86 -1.10 1.56 -13.50
C LYS A 86 0.03 0.54 -13.68
N GLN A 87 0.35 -0.26 -12.68
CA GLN A 87 1.37 -1.30 -12.82
C GLN A 87 0.97 -2.28 -13.93
N THR A 88 -0.30 -2.66 -13.96
CA THR A 88 -0.85 -3.54 -15.00
C THR A 88 -0.80 -2.88 -16.38
N SER A 89 -1.14 -1.59 -16.51
CA SER A 89 -1.10 -0.88 -17.80
C SER A 89 0.33 -0.70 -18.33
N ILE A 90 1.31 -0.44 -17.45
CA ILE A 90 2.72 -0.37 -17.83
C ILE A 90 3.19 -1.73 -18.32
N VAL A 91 2.83 -2.80 -17.62
CA VAL A 91 3.16 -4.18 -18.01
C VAL A 91 2.51 -4.54 -19.35
N VAL A 92 1.27 -4.12 -19.61
CA VAL A 92 0.60 -4.32 -20.90
C VAL A 92 1.25 -3.50 -22.01
N GLU A 93 1.60 -2.22 -21.79
CA GLU A 93 2.31 -1.40 -22.78
C GLU A 93 3.72 -1.93 -23.08
N ASP A 94 4.44 -2.42 -22.07
CA ASP A 94 5.75 -3.05 -22.24
C ASP A 94 5.62 -4.38 -22.99
N MET A 95 4.59 -5.18 -22.72
CA MET A 95 4.26 -6.37 -23.53
C MET A 95 3.88 -6.00 -24.97
N GLN A 96 3.14 -4.92 -25.19
CA GLN A 96 2.69 -4.50 -26.52
C GLN A 96 3.82 -3.88 -27.36
N ASN A 97 4.74 -3.15 -26.71
CA ASN A 97 5.96 -2.65 -27.36
C ASN A 97 6.95 -3.78 -27.64
N ASN A 98 7.12 -4.73 -26.71
CA ASN A 98 7.90 -5.95 -26.96
C ASN A 98 7.27 -6.78 -28.09
N GLN A 99 5.94 -6.83 -28.21
CA GLN A 99 5.27 -7.45 -29.36
C GLN A 99 5.52 -6.70 -30.68
N LYS A 100 5.63 -5.37 -30.67
CA LYS A 100 6.00 -4.60 -31.89
C LYS A 100 7.47 -4.76 -32.26
N GLU A 101 8.38 -4.91 -31.30
CA GLU A 101 9.79 -5.25 -31.55
C GLU A 101 9.98 -6.76 -31.87
N GLN A 102 9.09 -7.64 -31.43
CA GLN A 102 9.05 -9.06 -31.82
C GLN A 102 8.30 -9.31 -33.14
N LEU A 103 7.43 -8.40 -33.60
CA LEU A 103 6.81 -8.50 -34.92
C LEU A 103 7.82 -8.32 -36.08
N SER A 104 8.98 -7.71 -35.83
CA SER A 104 10.13 -7.73 -36.75
C SER A 104 11.05 -8.93 -36.56
N LEU A 105 10.92 -9.67 -35.45
CA LEU A 105 11.74 -10.82 -35.10
C LEU A 105 10.86 -11.96 -34.58
N LYS A 106 10.33 -12.74 -35.54
CA LYS A 106 9.90 -14.13 -35.38
C LYS A 106 8.62 -14.35 -34.56
N ILE A 107 7.59 -14.79 -35.27
CA ILE A 107 6.45 -15.53 -34.74
C ILE A 107 7.00 -16.82 -34.10
N GLU A 108 7.14 -16.84 -32.79
CA GLU A 108 7.21 -18.06 -31.99
C GLU A 108 6.21 -17.89 -30.84
N SER A 109 5.15 -18.67 -30.89
CA SER A 109 4.10 -18.70 -29.88
C SER A 109 4.69 -19.17 -28.54
N GLN A 110 5.05 -18.23 -27.66
CA GLN A 110 5.47 -18.55 -26.30
C GLN A 110 4.26 -19.11 -25.54
N SER A 111 4.36 -20.38 -25.18
CA SER A 111 3.42 -21.03 -24.28
C SER A 111 3.70 -20.50 -22.87
N PHE A 112 2.68 -20.36 -22.02
CA PHE A 112 2.84 -19.85 -20.66
C PHE A 112 2.72 -21.02 -19.67
N GLU A 113 3.71 -21.18 -18.79
CA GLU A 113 3.67 -22.16 -17.69
C GLU A 113 3.39 -21.45 -16.37
N THR A 114 2.61 -22.08 -15.51
CA THR A 114 2.46 -21.65 -14.12
C THR A 114 3.56 -22.31 -13.30
N SER A 115 4.52 -21.51 -12.86
CA SER A 115 5.62 -21.97 -12.02
C SER A 115 5.48 -21.41 -10.62
N THR A 116 5.45 -22.30 -9.63
CA THR A 116 5.51 -21.91 -8.22
C THR A 116 6.94 -21.49 -7.88
N CYS A 117 7.10 -20.27 -7.39
CA CYS A 117 8.37 -19.77 -6.89
C CYS A 117 8.27 -19.30 -5.43
N TYR A 118 9.42 -19.20 -4.77
CA TYR A 118 9.56 -18.73 -3.40
C TYR A 118 10.34 -17.42 -3.42
N LEU A 119 9.87 -16.43 -2.65
CA LEU A 119 10.44 -15.08 -2.59
C LEU A 119 10.80 -14.73 -1.15
N LEU A 120 11.93 -14.05 -0.94
CA LEU A 120 12.27 -13.48 0.36
C LEU A 120 11.67 -12.08 0.50
N ARG A 121 10.76 -11.90 1.46
CA ARG A 121 10.05 -10.63 1.75
C ARG A 121 10.56 -10.03 3.05
N TYR A 122 10.98 -8.77 3.00
CA TYR A 122 11.26 -7.95 4.17
C TYR A 122 9.94 -7.47 4.80
N ILE A 123 9.68 -7.90 6.02
CA ILE A 123 8.37 -7.80 6.67
C ILE A 123 7.98 -6.33 6.89
N GLU A 124 8.85 -5.52 7.47
CA GLU A 124 8.52 -4.13 7.84
C GLU A 124 8.28 -3.21 6.64
N LYS A 125 8.93 -3.48 5.50
CA LYS A 125 8.85 -2.63 4.28
C LYS A 125 7.94 -3.21 3.20
N GLY A 126 7.37 -4.39 3.41
CA GLY A 126 6.55 -5.09 2.41
C GLY A 126 7.26 -5.24 1.06
N SER A 127 8.58 -5.42 1.07
CA SER A 127 9.41 -5.43 -0.14
C SER A 127 10.12 -6.77 -0.27
N TYR A 128 10.39 -7.23 -1.49
CA TYR A 128 11.10 -8.47 -1.77
C TYR A 128 12.60 -8.22 -1.95
N LEU A 129 13.41 -9.24 -1.75
CA LEU A 129 14.83 -9.17 -2.08
C LEU A 129 15.00 -9.05 -3.61
N SER A 130 15.78 -8.08 -4.07
CA SER A 130 16.00 -7.86 -5.51
C SER A 130 16.99 -8.87 -6.07
N ALA A 131 16.77 -9.31 -7.31
CA ALA A 131 17.70 -10.16 -8.07
C ALA A 131 19.11 -9.55 -8.22
N THR A 132 19.21 -8.22 -8.14
CA THR A 132 20.52 -7.52 -8.13
C THR A 132 21.36 -7.80 -6.88
N SER A 133 20.76 -8.34 -5.82
CA SER A 133 21.45 -8.68 -4.56
C SER A 133 22.20 -10.01 -4.61
N VAL A 134 22.10 -10.75 -5.72
CA VAL A 134 22.86 -11.99 -5.93
C VAL A 134 24.35 -11.66 -6.05
N GLU A 135 24.69 -10.68 -6.89
CA GLU A 135 26.07 -10.30 -7.20
C GLU A 135 26.61 -9.21 -6.27
N ASP A 136 25.77 -8.29 -5.80
CA ASP A 136 26.17 -7.22 -4.89
C ASP A 136 26.32 -7.71 -3.43
N ARG A 137 27.34 -7.18 -2.73
CA ARG A 137 27.44 -7.31 -1.27
C ARG A 137 26.34 -6.53 -0.54
N SER A 138 25.77 -5.51 -1.17
CA SER A 138 24.68 -4.72 -0.62
C SER A 138 23.32 -5.36 -0.90
N LEU A 139 22.53 -5.58 0.16
CA LEU A 139 21.16 -6.06 0.05
C LEU A 139 20.25 -4.96 -0.53
N ARG A 140 19.68 -5.19 -1.70
CA ARG A 140 18.68 -4.30 -2.31
C ARG A 140 17.30 -4.93 -2.23
N VAL A 141 16.31 -4.12 -1.83
CA VAL A 141 14.91 -4.55 -1.78
C VAL A 141 14.11 -3.87 -2.88
N THR A 142 13.15 -4.58 -3.45
CA THR A 142 12.25 -4.13 -4.52
C THR A 142 10.81 -4.41 -4.13
N LYS A 143 9.90 -3.52 -4.51
CA LYS A 143 8.45 -3.80 -4.40
C LYS A 143 7.92 -4.58 -5.59
N SER A 144 8.67 -4.67 -6.69
CA SER A 144 8.26 -5.40 -7.89
C SER A 144 8.65 -6.88 -7.79
N ILE A 145 7.67 -7.76 -8.00
CA ILE A 145 7.87 -9.22 -8.06
C ILE A 145 8.70 -9.63 -9.29
N THR A 146 8.63 -8.87 -10.39
CA THR A 146 9.38 -9.19 -11.62
C THR A 146 10.89 -9.01 -11.44
N THR A 147 11.30 -8.08 -10.58
CA THR A 147 12.71 -7.80 -10.27
C THR A 147 13.17 -8.41 -8.94
N ALA A 148 12.27 -9.14 -8.29
CA ALA A 148 12.58 -9.91 -7.09
C ALA A 148 13.36 -11.17 -7.47
N ILE A 149 14.25 -11.60 -6.57
CA ILE A 149 14.91 -12.89 -6.69
C ILE A 149 13.87 -13.99 -6.48
N LYS A 150 13.84 -14.96 -7.39
CA LYS A 150 12.91 -16.09 -7.37
C LYS A 150 13.72 -17.35 -7.07
N PHE A 151 13.28 -18.09 -6.06
CA PHE A 151 13.82 -19.40 -5.71
C PHE A 151 12.88 -20.49 -6.16
N ASN A 152 13.42 -21.62 -6.57
CA ASN A 152 12.64 -22.77 -7.04
C ASN A 152 12.10 -23.60 -5.86
N SER A 153 12.68 -23.45 -4.67
CA SER A 153 12.22 -24.12 -3.45
C SER A 153 12.38 -23.26 -2.20
N GLU A 154 11.62 -23.56 -1.16
CA GLU A 154 11.78 -22.94 0.16
C GLU A 154 13.17 -23.21 0.76
N GLN A 155 13.73 -24.40 0.51
CA GLN A 155 15.05 -24.78 0.99
C GLN A 155 16.16 -23.94 0.34
N GLU A 156 16.01 -23.61 -0.94
CA GLU A 156 16.94 -22.74 -1.66
C GLU A 156 16.88 -21.31 -1.12
N ALA A 157 15.68 -20.80 -0.85
CA ALA A 157 15.49 -19.50 -0.22
C ALA A 157 16.13 -19.44 1.18
N LYS A 158 16.01 -20.50 1.99
CA LYS A 158 16.67 -20.61 3.31
C LYS A 158 18.19 -20.64 3.19
N LYS A 159 18.74 -21.48 2.31
CA LYS A 159 20.19 -21.53 2.07
C LYS A 159 20.76 -20.18 1.64
N PHE A 160 20.04 -19.44 0.79
CA PHE A 160 20.45 -18.11 0.37
C PHE A 160 20.38 -17.10 1.52
N ALA A 161 19.32 -17.17 2.34
CA ALA A 161 19.18 -16.34 3.52
C ALA A 161 20.31 -16.57 4.52
N ASP A 162 20.67 -17.83 4.79
CA ASP A 162 21.79 -18.20 5.65
C ASP A 162 23.12 -17.72 5.07
N TYR A 163 23.32 -17.82 3.74
CA TYR A 163 24.51 -17.32 3.06
C TYR A 163 24.69 -15.80 3.17
N LYS A 164 23.59 -15.04 3.26
CA LYS A 164 23.59 -13.57 3.36
C LYS A 164 23.31 -13.07 4.79
N ASP A 165 23.37 -13.95 5.79
CA ASP A 165 23.07 -13.64 7.20
C ASP A 165 21.70 -12.95 7.40
N LEU A 166 20.67 -13.39 6.67
CA LEU A 166 19.31 -12.85 6.77
C LEU A 166 18.49 -13.63 7.80
N SER A 167 18.03 -12.96 8.85
CA SER A 167 17.17 -13.55 9.89
C SER A 167 15.75 -13.82 9.35
N VAL A 168 15.52 -15.04 8.84
CA VAL A 168 14.20 -15.54 8.40
C VAL A 168 13.33 -15.85 9.62
N GLY A 169 12.10 -15.35 9.65
CA GLY A 169 11.16 -15.46 10.77
C GLY A 169 11.04 -14.19 11.63
N GLU A 170 12.04 -13.30 11.58
CA GLU A 170 12.04 -12.03 12.32
C GLU A 170 11.91 -10.82 11.39
N LYS A 171 12.90 -10.62 10.50
CA LYS A 171 12.95 -9.47 9.57
C LYS A 171 12.54 -9.86 8.15
N TRP A 172 12.76 -11.13 7.82
CA TRP A 172 12.50 -11.70 6.50
C TRP A 172 11.53 -12.86 6.60
N ASP A 173 10.68 -13.02 5.60
CA ASP A 173 9.70 -14.08 5.49
C ASP A 173 9.77 -14.71 4.09
N ILE A 174 9.47 -16.00 3.97
CA ILE A 174 9.48 -16.71 2.68
C ILE A 174 8.05 -16.81 2.17
N VAL A 175 7.80 -16.16 1.04
CA VAL A 175 6.46 -16.11 0.43
C VAL A 175 6.43 -17.00 -0.80
N LYS A 176 5.50 -17.96 -0.80
CA LYS A 176 5.17 -18.78 -1.97
C LYS A 176 4.28 -17.97 -2.93
N LYS A 177 4.66 -17.91 -4.21
CA LYS A 177 3.91 -17.25 -5.27
C LYS A 177 3.89 -18.10 -6.52
N ASP A 178 2.70 -18.35 -7.04
CA ASP A 178 2.52 -18.95 -8.35
C ASP A 178 2.60 -17.85 -9.40
N LEU A 179 3.62 -17.90 -10.26
CA LEU A 179 3.87 -16.93 -11.31
C LEU A 179 3.63 -17.56 -12.67
N ILE A 180 3.05 -16.79 -13.58
CA ILE A 180 2.95 -17.15 -14.98
C ILE A 180 4.26 -16.72 -15.64
N ILE A 181 5.03 -17.68 -16.14
CA ILE A 181 6.31 -17.46 -16.79
C ILE A 181 6.18 -17.89 -18.26
N PRO A 182 6.67 -17.12 -19.23
CA PRO A 182 6.75 -17.57 -20.62
C PRO A 182 7.74 -18.74 -20.74
N ILE A 183 7.35 -19.80 -21.45
CA ILE A 183 8.18 -20.95 -21.80
C ILE A 183 9.02 -20.56 -23.03
N GLU A 184 10.34 -20.76 -22.94
CA GLU A 184 11.28 -20.63 -24.06
C GLU A 184 11.19 -21.82 -25.02
#